data_AF-A0ABD2UE67-F1
#
_entry.id   AF-A0ABD2UE67-F1
#
_cell.length_a   1.000
_cell.length_b   1.000
_cell.length_c   1.000
_cell.angle_alpha   90.00
_cell.angle_beta   90.00
_cell.angle_gamma   90.00
#
_symmetry.space_group_name_H-M   'P 1'
#
loop_
_entity.id
_entity.type
_entity.pdbx_description
1 polymer ?
#
loop_
_entity_poly.entity_id
_entity_poly.type
_entity_poly.pdbx_seq_one_letter_code
_entity_poly.pdbx_strand_id
1 'polypeptide(L)'
;MASSSFLTGERAVVALFIAWIVFSVPQSLLSESLSLSLLSLLALSVEISVDASSSVPLSHFFKTRPGASSGIFLGAVTLPGVMVSKLIQMSRAVSLNQSGSEELENLQLLYWVTSASCYTVLAYLCFIFYQQSDSKNCATSRCSLSCIALYFVVCCVSFAVKSHCGWYTAAILLWLFSHGYAAVKLIQNILHTFPACASIGEALLVTVGLVIYFGDMLACTAAKSHGYFTASKLVTVPYGIQRSEVSIIIQGLIIGLLLFPMLFKYVLQFLERASLASSRDTVDNHMRRSCVFYISLACVLIIAVPSWMQLVQDFHVHPILCYQILQHL
;
A
#
# COMPACT_ATOMS: atom_id res chain seq x y z
N MET A 1 -33.58 -16.65 9.01
CA MET A 1 -33.34 -15.34 8.38
C MET A 1 -32.77 -14.42 9.45
N ALA A 2 -31.44 -14.33 9.57
CA ALA A 2 -30.83 -13.36 10.47
C ALA A 2 -30.86 -12.00 9.77
N SER A 3 -31.47 -11.00 10.40
CA SER A 3 -31.31 -9.61 9.99
C SER A 3 -29.83 -9.26 10.07
N SER A 4 -29.18 -9.03 8.93
CA SER A 4 -27.84 -8.43 8.92
C SER A 4 -27.98 -7.04 9.53
N SER A 5 -27.56 -6.85 10.78
CA SER A 5 -27.59 -5.51 11.37
C SER A 5 -26.61 -4.63 10.62
N PHE A 6 -27.11 -3.52 10.06
CA PHE A 6 -26.29 -2.54 9.34
C PHE A 6 -25.17 -1.96 10.23
N LEU A 7 -25.39 -1.95 11.55
CA LEU A 7 -24.46 -1.49 12.57
C LEU A 7 -24.11 -2.63 13.52
N THR A 8 -22.89 -3.15 13.39
CA THR A 8 -22.22 -3.94 14.42
C THR A 8 -21.51 -2.98 15.39
N GLY A 9 -21.28 -3.38 16.64
CA GLY A 9 -20.55 -2.55 17.62
C GLY A 9 -19.19 -2.07 17.10
N GLU A 10 -18.43 -2.95 16.43
CA GLU A 10 -17.16 -2.62 15.77
C GLU A 10 -17.33 -1.49 14.73
N ARG A 11 -18.30 -1.63 13.83
CA ARG A 11 -18.59 -0.63 12.78
C ARG A 11 -19.01 0.72 13.39
N ALA A 12 -19.79 0.70 14.46
CA ALA A 12 -20.22 1.91 15.14
C ALA A 12 -19.03 2.69 15.71
N VAL A 13 -18.09 2.00 16.37
CA VAL A 13 -16.89 2.63 16.93
C VAL A 13 -16.03 3.24 15.83
N VAL A 14 -15.79 2.51 14.73
CA VAL A 14 -15.00 3.03 13.60
C VAL A 14 -15.70 4.22 12.94
N ALA A 15 -17.01 4.16 12.74
CA ALA A 15 -17.77 5.26 12.16
C ALA A 15 -17.73 6.52 13.04
N LEU A 16 -17.87 6.38 14.37
CA LEU A 16 -17.75 7.49 15.32
C LEU A 16 -16.35 8.11 15.28
N PHE A 17 -15.31 7.28 15.23
CA PHE A 17 -13.94 7.75 15.13
C PHE A 17 -13.70 8.56 13.84
N ILE A 18 -14.15 8.05 12.70
CA ILE A 18 -14.02 8.76 11.42
C ILE A 18 -14.86 10.04 11.40
N ALA A 19 -16.09 10.01 11.92
CA ALA A 19 -16.93 11.20 12.03
C ALA A 19 -16.25 12.29 12.87
N TRP A 20 -15.59 11.91 13.96
CA TRP A 20 -14.83 12.85 14.78
C TRP A 20 -13.63 13.45 14.05
N ILE A 21 -12.88 12.64 13.30
CA ILE A 21 -11.78 13.14 12.45
C ILE A 21 -12.32 14.13 11.45
N VAL A 22 -13.35 13.76 10.67
CA VAL A 22 -13.98 14.57 9.61
C VAL A 22 -14.48 15.91 10.15
N PHE A 23 -15.09 15.91 11.33
CA PHE A 23 -15.60 17.13 11.98
C PHE A 23 -14.49 18.03 12.53
N SER A 24 -13.30 17.48 12.81
CA SER A 24 -12.16 18.22 13.36
C SER A 24 -11.28 18.88 12.29
N VAL A 25 -11.56 18.64 11.00
CA VAL A 25 -10.73 19.09 9.86
C VAL A 25 -10.93 20.59 9.58
N PRO A 26 -9.83 21.38 9.41
CA PRO A 26 -9.93 22.77 8.97
C PRO A 26 -10.38 22.90 7.51
N GLN A 27 -10.90 24.07 7.12
CA GLN A 27 -11.42 24.32 5.77
C GLN A 27 -10.38 24.07 4.65
N SER A 28 -9.09 24.25 4.93
CA SER A 28 -8.00 24.01 3.98
C SER A 28 -7.83 22.55 3.58
N LEU A 29 -8.37 21.61 4.36
CA LEU A 29 -8.26 20.16 4.17
C LEU A 29 -9.61 19.50 3.85
N LEU A 30 -10.58 20.27 3.33
CA LEU A 30 -11.91 19.77 3.00
C LEU A 30 -11.87 18.64 1.97
N SER A 31 -10.97 18.72 1.00
CA SER A 31 -10.86 17.70 -0.04
C SER A 31 -10.42 16.35 0.53
N GLU A 32 -9.49 16.38 1.48
CA GLU A 32 -8.96 15.23 2.20
C GLU A 32 -10.02 14.63 3.15
N SER A 33 -10.80 15.48 3.83
CA SER A 33 -11.92 15.05 4.67
C SER A 33 -13.03 14.36 3.87
N LEU A 34 -13.38 14.94 2.72
CA LEU A 34 -14.42 14.42 1.84
C LEU A 34 -13.98 13.10 1.21
N SER A 35 -12.72 12.98 0.76
CA SER A 35 -12.20 11.70 0.26
C SER A 35 -12.14 10.62 1.35
N LEU A 36 -11.83 10.97 2.61
CA LEU A 36 -11.88 10.03 3.74
C LEU A 36 -13.32 9.57 4.02
N SER A 37 -14.28 10.48 3.94
CA SER A 37 -15.71 10.18 4.12
C SER A 37 -16.23 9.24 3.03
N LEU A 38 -15.89 9.49 1.76
CA LEU A 38 -16.24 8.61 0.64
C LEU A 38 -15.57 7.24 0.75
N LEU A 39 -14.30 7.20 1.16
CA LEU A 39 -13.57 5.96 1.39
C LEU A 39 -14.22 5.13 2.52
N SER A 40 -14.62 5.80 3.61
CA SER A 40 -15.34 5.21 4.74
C SER A 40 -16.69 4.60 4.30
N LEU A 41 -17.49 5.34 3.53
CA LEU A 41 -18.75 4.86 2.99
C LEU A 41 -18.57 3.68 2.02
N LEU A 42 -17.55 3.75 1.15
CA LEU A 42 -17.22 2.66 0.23
C LEU A 42 -16.80 1.41 0.99
N ALA A 43 -15.93 1.53 1.98
CA ALA A 43 -15.44 0.42 2.78
C ALA A 43 -16.57 -0.24 3.59
N LEU A 44 -17.44 0.56 4.21
CA LEU A 44 -18.62 0.07 4.92
C LEU A 44 -19.60 -0.64 3.96
N SER A 45 -19.82 -0.09 2.75
CA SER A 45 -20.69 -0.70 1.74
C SER A 45 -20.13 -2.04 1.25
N VAL A 46 -18.82 -2.12 1.02
CA VAL A 46 -18.13 -3.37 0.64
C VAL A 46 -18.24 -4.38 1.77
N GLU A 47 -17.99 -4.00 3.02
CA GLU A 47 -18.05 -4.90 4.16
C GLU A 47 -19.46 -5.48 4.38
N ILE A 48 -20.49 -4.64 4.32
CA ILE A 48 -21.89 -5.09 4.39
C ILE A 48 -22.22 -6.03 3.24
N SER A 49 -21.70 -5.75 2.03
CA SER A 49 -21.91 -6.62 0.87
C SER A 49 -21.29 -7.99 1.11
N VAL A 50 -20.07 -8.06 1.65
CA VAL A 50 -19.36 -9.31 2.00
C VAL A 50 -20.18 -10.15 2.97
N ASP A 51 -20.69 -9.53 4.04
CA ASP A 51 -21.46 -10.21 5.09
C ASP A 51 -22.84 -10.67 4.60
N ALA A 52 -23.49 -9.90 3.72
CA ALA A 52 -24.81 -10.22 3.18
C ALA A 52 -24.77 -11.39 2.19
N SER A 53 -23.66 -11.58 1.46
CA SER A 53 -23.43 -12.68 0.53
C SER A 53 -23.12 -14.00 1.22
N SER A 54 -24.06 -14.49 2.04
CA SER A 54 -24.01 -15.81 2.70
C SER A 54 -24.04 -17.01 1.73
N SER A 55 -24.38 -16.80 0.45
CA SER A 55 -24.58 -17.84 -0.56
C SER A 55 -23.42 -18.01 -1.55
N VAL A 56 -22.43 -17.12 -1.54
CA VAL A 56 -21.38 -17.11 -2.56
C VAL A 56 -20.06 -16.82 -1.87
N PRO A 57 -19.20 -17.84 -1.69
CA PRO A 57 -18.15 -17.67 -0.74
C PRO A 57 -17.02 -16.93 -1.43
N LEU A 58 -16.62 -15.81 -0.82
CA LEU A 58 -15.29 -15.22 -1.02
C LEU A 58 -14.19 -16.30 -0.99
N SER A 59 -14.44 -17.44 -0.34
CA SER A 59 -13.58 -18.64 -0.35
C SER A 59 -13.21 -19.17 -1.75
N HIS A 60 -13.99 -18.89 -2.80
CA HIS A 60 -13.62 -19.23 -4.18
C HIS A 60 -12.42 -18.41 -4.68
N PHE A 61 -12.30 -17.14 -4.24
CA PHE A 61 -11.19 -16.25 -4.61
C PHE A 61 -10.12 -16.19 -3.53
N PHE A 62 -10.52 -16.03 -2.28
CA PHE A 62 -9.66 -15.90 -1.11
C PHE A 62 -10.18 -16.79 0.00
N LYS A 63 -9.46 -17.88 0.29
CA LYS A 63 -9.79 -18.82 1.35
C LYS A 63 -9.48 -18.19 2.72
N THR A 64 -10.29 -17.24 3.18
CA THR A 64 -10.03 -16.51 4.43
C THR A 64 -10.29 -17.37 5.67
N ARG A 65 -9.72 -16.96 6.81
CA ARG A 65 -9.93 -17.58 8.12
C ARG A 65 -11.43 -17.60 8.49
N PRO A 66 -12.03 -18.77 8.78
CA PRO A 66 -13.42 -18.86 9.23
C PRO A 66 -13.62 -18.18 10.60
N GLY A 67 -14.68 -17.38 10.75
CA GLY A 67 -15.14 -16.87 12.05
C GLY A 67 -14.55 -15.54 12.52
N ALA A 68 -13.77 -14.84 11.70
CA ALA A 68 -13.30 -13.48 12.00
C ALA A 68 -14.11 -12.42 11.25
N SER A 69 -14.36 -11.27 11.89
CA SER A 69 -14.82 -10.05 11.21
C SER A 69 -13.88 -9.75 10.04
N SER A 70 -14.43 -9.41 8.87
CA SER A 70 -13.60 -9.19 7.68
C SER A 70 -12.67 -7.99 7.85
N GLY A 71 -12.99 -7.07 8.78
CA GLY A 71 -12.16 -5.93 9.17
C GLY A 71 -11.90 -4.95 8.03
N ILE A 72 -12.64 -5.03 6.92
CA ILE A 72 -12.40 -4.25 5.70
C ILE A 72 -12.55 -2.76 6.00
N PHE A 73 -13.60 -2.39 6.73
CA PHE A 73 -13.87 -1.02 7.11
C PHE A 73 -12.71 -0.46 7.93
N LEU A 74 -12.37 -1.13 9.03
CA LEU A 74 -11.26 -0.74 9.90
C LEU A 74 -9.93 -0.67 9.14
N GLY A 75 -9.58 -1.71 8.39
CA GLY A 75 -8.33 -1.79 7.62
C GLY A 75 -8.22 -0.67 6.59
N ALA A 76 -9.31 -0.32 5.90
CA ALA A 76 -9.30 0.71 4.87
C ALA A 76 -9.19 2.14 5.42
N VAL A 77 -9.80 2.43 6.57
CA VAL A 77 -9.84 3.81 7.11
C VAL A 77 -8.73 4.14 8.09
N THR A 78 -8.05 3.14 8.66
CA THR A 78 -7.03 3.32 9.70
C THR A 78 -5.84 4.15 9.22
N LEU A 79 -5.12 3.71 8.18
CA LEU A 79 -3.96 4.45 7.67
C LEU A 79 -4.35 5.85 7.15
N PRO A 80 -5.36 5.99 6.25
CA PRO A 80 -5.84 7.30 5.82
C PRO A 80 -6.29 8.20 6.98
N GLY A 81 -6.98 7.66 7.98
CA GLY A 81 -7.44 8.39 9.17
C GLY A 81 -6.30 8.89 10.04
N VAL A 82 -5.23 8.09 10.23
CA VAL A 82 -4.01 8.52 10.90
C VAL A 82 -3.33 9.65 10.13
N MET A 83 -3.26 9.55 8.80
CA MET A 83 -2.66 10.59 7.96
C MET A 83 -3.45 11.90 8.01
N VAL A 84 -4.79 11.86 7.95
CA VAL A 84 -5.63 13.05 8.12
C VAL A 84 -5.46 13.63 9.53
N SER A 85 -5.41 12.81 10.57
CA SER A 85 -5.18 13.29 11.93
C SER A 85 -3.84 14.03 12.07
N LYS A 86 -2.79 13.50 11.43
CA LYS A 86 -1.48 14.18 11.34
C LYS A 86 -1.55 15.46 10.53
N LEU A 87 -2.29 15.49 9.42
CA LEU A 87 -2.53 16.71 8.63
C LEU A 87 -3.23 17.79 9.46
N ILE A 88 -4.23 17.42 10.26
CA ILE A 88 -4.91 18.37 11.17
C ILE A 88 -3.90 18.94 12.18
N GLN A 89 -3.08 18.09 12.81
CA GLN A 89 -2.05 18.53 13.77
C GLN A 89 -1.05 19.48 13.11
N MET A 90 -0.50 19.11 11.96
CA MET A 90 0.49 19.92 11.24
C MET A 90 -0.11 21.22 10.71
N SER A 91 -1.32 21.20 10.17
CA SER A 91 -1.99 22.43 9.70
C SER A 91 -2.20 23.45 10.82
N ARG A 92 -2.54 22.98 12.03
CA ARG A 92 -2.66 23.86 13.21
C ARG A 92 -1.30 24.40 13.64
N ALA A 93 -0.25 23.58 13.61
CA ALA A 93 1.11 24.03 13.91
C ALA A 93 1.64 25.07 12.90
N VAL A 94 1.41 24.86 11.60
CA VAL A 94 1.79 25.82 10.54
C VAL A 94 1.04 27.13 10.69
N SER A 95 -0.25 27.11 11.05
CA SER A 95 -1.03 28.32 11.29
C SER A 95 -0.50 29.19 12.45
N LEU A 96 0.32 28.62 13.33
CA LEU A 96 0.94 29.29 14.48
C LEU A 96 2.35 29.83 14.19
N ASN A 97 2.70 30.04 12.90
CA ASN A 97 3.98 30.59 12.40
C ASN A 97 5.23 29.69 12.55
N GLN A 98 5.07 28.36 12.58
CA GLN A 98 6.20 27.43 12.40
C GLN A 98 6.36 27.07 10.92
N SER A 99 7.59 27.14 10.40
CA SER A 99 8.01 27.07 8.99
C SER A 99 7.83 25.69 8.31
N GLY A 100 6.71 25.00 8.54
CA GLY A 100 6.44 23.63 8.08
C GLY A 100 5.62 23.50 6.79
N SER A 101 5.60 24.51 5.92
CA SER A 101 4.73 24.49 4.71
C SER A 101 5.05 23.34 3.75
N GLU A 102 6.34 23.06 3.52
CA GLU A 102 6.78 21.96 2.65
C GLU A 102 6.42 20.60 3.28
N GLU A 103 6.61 20.43 4.59
CA GLU A 103 6.23 19.20 5.31
C GLU A 103 4.72 18.91 5.23
N LEU A 104 3.89 19.96 5.22
CA LEU A 104 2.44 19.82 5.08
C LEU A 104 2.05 19.31 3.68
N GLU A 105 2.64 19.85 2.62
CA GLU A 105 2.41 19.41 1.24
C GLU A 105 2.84 17.94 1.04
N ASN A 106 3.96 17.56 1.66
CA ASN A 106 4.49 16.21 1.63
C ASN A 106 3.56 15.21 2.33
N LEU A 107 3.04 15.61 3.49
CA LEU A 107 2.07 14.81 4.22
C LEU A 107 0.72 14.71 3.47
N GLN A 108 0.33 15.76 2.74
CA GLN A 108 -0.85 15.71 1.88
C GLN A 108 -0.67 14.71 0.75
N LEU A 109 0.48 14.72 0.07
CA LEU A 109 0.77 13.73 -0.96
C LEU A 109 0.78 12.30 -0.38
N LEU A 110 1.33 12.11 0.82
CA LEU A 110 1.30 10.81 1.52
C LEU A 110 -0.14 10.33 1.72
N TYR A 111 -1.00 11.24 2.18
CA TYR A 111 -2.40 10.97 2.40
C TYR A 111 -3.07 10.53 1.09
N TRP A 112 -2.85 11.25 -0.01
CA TRP A 112 -3.45 10.90 -1.30
C TRP A 112 -2.95 9.54 -1.82
N VAL A 113 -1.66 9.22 -1.68
CA VAL A 113 -1.11 7.90 -2.03
C VAL A 113 -1.74 6.80 -1.18
N THR A 114 -1.84 7.02 0.13
CA THR A 114 -2.43 6.08 1.08
C THR A 114 -3.91 5.84 0.76
N SER A 115 -4.66 6.92 0.59
CA SER A 115 -6.10 6.91 0.31
C SER A 115 -6.38 6.24 -1.03
N ALA A 116 -5.62 6.55 -2.09
CA ALA A 116 -5.74 5.94 -3.41
C ALA A 116 -5.43 4.44 -3.38
N SER A 117 -4.46 4.02 -2.57
CA SER A 117 -4.12 2.61 -2.38
C SER A 117 -5.26 1.84 -1.71
N CYS A 118 -5.86 2.38 -0.65
CA CYS A 118 -7.06 1.81 -0.04
C CYS A 118 -8.25 1.79 -1.02
N TYR A 119 -8.49 2.90 -1.72
CA TYR A 119 -9.58 3.07 -2.68
C TYR A 119 -9.53 2.02 -3.80
N THR A 120 -8.37 1.83 -4.42
CA THR A 120 -8.20 0.88 -5.53
C THR A 120 -8.43 -0.57 -5.10
N VAL A 121 -7.98 -0.95 -3.89
CA VAL A 121 -8.28 -2.27 -3.30
C VAL A 121 -9.78 -2.43 -3.06
N LEU A 122 -10.46 -1.44 -2.49
CA LEU A 122 -11.91 -1.48 -2.28
C LEU A 122 -12.70 -1.52 -3.59
N ALA A 123 -12.29 -0.75 -4.59
CA ALA A 123 -12.90 -0.75 -5.92
C ALA A 123 -12.74 -2.13 -6.59
N TYR A 124 -11.57 -2.75 -6.46
CA TYR A 124 -11.32 -4.12 -6.93
C TYR A 124 -12.23 -5.14 -6.23
N LEU A 125 -12.32 -5.10 -4.90
CA LEU A 125 -13.22 -5.97 -4.13
C LEU A 125 -14.68 -5.75 -4.55
N CYS A 126 -15.11 -4.49 -4.65
CA CYS A 126 -16.45 -4.12 -5.09
C CYS A 126 -16.75 -4.67 -6.49
N PHE A 127 -15.80 -4.62 -7.42
CA PHE A 127 -15.97 -5.16 -8.77
C PHE A 127 -16.11 -6.68 -8.78
N ILE A 128 -15.34 -7.41 -7.96
CA ILE A 128 -15.52 -8.87 -7.78
C ILE A 128 -16.95 -9.17 -7.31
N PHE A 129 -17.43 -8.45 -6.29
CA PHE A 129 -18.78 -8.66 -5.77
C PHE A 129 -19.87 -8.27 -6.76
N TYR A 130 -19.66 -7.21 -7.55
CA TYR A 130 -20.60 -6.78 -8.57
C TYR A 130 -20.79 -7.85 -9.65
N GLN A 131 -19.72 -8.48 -10.12
CA GLN A 131 -19.80 -9.57 -11.11
C GLN A 131 -20.57 -10.79 -10.59
N GLN A 132 -20.61 -10.99 -9.27
CA GLN A 132 -21.13 -12.21 -8.65
C GLN A 132 -22.54 -12.03 -8.06
N SER A 133 -23.05 -10.79 -7.98
CA SER A 133 -24.34 -10.51 -7.34
C SER A 133 -25.50 -10.77 -8.30
N ASP A 134 -26.34 -11.74 -7.95
CA ASP A 134 -27.58 -12.05 -8.67
C ASP A 134 -28.71 -11.12 -8.19
N SER A 135 -28.91 -9.99 -8.89
CA SER A 135 -29.99 -8.96 -8.84
C SER A 135 -30.53 -8.42 -7.49
N LYS A 136 -30.27 -9.04 -6.33
CA LYS A 136 -30.94 -8.78 -5.05
C LYS A 136 -30.29 -7.66 -4.21
N ASN A 137 -29.07 -7.25 -4.51
CA ASN A 137 -28.34 -6.18 -3.79
C ASN A 137 -28.17 -4.89 -4.63
N CYS A 138 -29.23 -4.47 -5.33
CA CYS A 138 -29.18 -3.35 -6.27
C CYS A 138 -28.90 -1.99 -5.58
N ALA A 139 -29.34 -1.79 -4.34
CA ALA A 139 -29.14 -0.53 -3.63
C ALA A 139 -27.69 -0.33 -3.15
N THR A 140 -27.10 -1.34 -2.51
CA THR A 140 -25.73 -1.30 -2.00
C THR A 140 -24.71 -1.19 -3.14
N SER A 141 -24.94 -1.89 -4.26
CA SER A 141 -24.09 -1.79 -5.45
C SER A 141 -24.16 -0.43 -6.17
N ARG A 142 -25.34 0.21 -6.21
CA ARG A 142 -25.46 1.59 -6.71
C ARG A 142 -24.73 2.58 -5.79
N CYS A 143 -24.86 2.40 -4.47
CA CYS A 143 -24.18 3.24 -3.48
C CYS A 143 -22.65 3.13 -3.63
N SER A 144 -22.11 1.91 -3.77
CA SER A 144 -20.68 1.70 -3.95
C SER A 144 -20.15 2.26 -5.27
N LEU A 145 -20.87 2.07 -6.39
CA LEU A 145 -20.50 2.66 -7.68
C LEU A 145 -20.51 4.19 -7.63
N SER A 146 -21.51 4.78 -6.97
CA SER A 146 -21.56 6.23 -6.74
C SER A 146 -20.37 6.71 -5.90
N CYS A 147 -20.03 6.00 -4.82
CA CYS A 147 -18.86 6.35 -4.00
C CYS A 147 -17.55 6.26 -4.80
N ILE A 148 -17.43 5.25 -5.68
CA ILE A 148 -16.28 5.09 -6.57
C ILE A 148 -16.14 6.29 -7.52
N ALA A 149 -17.22 6.62 -8.22
CA ALA A 149 -17.24 7.75 -9.14
C ALA A 149 -16.95 9.08 -8.43
N LEU A 150 -17.59 9.32 -7.27
CA LEU A 150 -17.37 10.54 -6.49
C LEU A 150 -15.94 10.64 -5.98
N TYR A 151 -15.34 9.55 -5.49
CA TYR A 151 -13.96 9.57 -5.01
C TYR A 151 -12.99 9.93 -6.15
N PHE A 152 -13.19 9.33 -7.33
CA PHE A 152 -12.39 9.63 -8.50
C PHE A 152 -12.49 11.11 -8.90
N VAL A 153 -13.72 11.65 -8.96
CA VAL A 153 -13.96 13.07 -9.26
C VAL A 153 -13.26 13.97 -8.24
N VAL A 154 -13.38 13.68 -6.95
CA VAL A 154 -12.73 14.45 -5.89
C VAL A 154 -11.23 14.43 -6.02
N CYS A 155 -10.63 13.27 -6.29
CA CYS A 155 -9.20 13.14 -6.55
C CYS A 155 -8.76 14.01 -7.75
N CYS A 156 -9.47 13.92 -8.88
CA CYS A 156 -9.16 14.72 -10.07
C CYS A 156 -9.29 16.21 -9.81
N VAL A 157 -10.37 16.66 -9.15
CA VAL A 157 -10.59 18.07 -8.83
C VAL A 157 -9.52 18.59 -7.88
N SER A 158 -9.16 17.84 -6.83
CA SER A 158 -8.12 18.24 -5.86
C SER A 158 -6.78 18.52 -6.54
N PHE A 159 -6.35 17.67 -7.48
CA PHE A 159 -5.10 17.86 -8.19
C PHE A 159 -5.19 18.86 -9.36
N ALA A 160 -6.37 19.03 -9.95
CA ALA A 160 -6.61 20.07 -10.95
C ALA A 160 -6.54 21.48 -10.33
N VAL A 161 -7.11 21.65 -9.13
CA VAL A 161 -7.08 22.93 -8.40
C VAL A 161 -5.67 23.27 -7.90
N LYS A 162 -4.88 22.27 -7.48
CA LYS A 162 -3.53 22.49 -6.94
C LYS A 162 -2.44 22.73 -7.99
N SER A 163 -2.70 22.49 -9.29
CA SER A 163 -1.64 22.48 -10.30
C SER A 163 -1.79 23.56 -11.37
N HIS A 164 -0.72 24.33 -11.56
CA HIS A 164 -0.57 25.28 -12.66
C HIS A 164 -0.02 24.65 -13.96
N CYS A 165 0.40 23.37 -13.94
CA CYS A 165 1.02 22.68 -15.09
C CYS A 165 0.55 21.23 -15.23
N GLY A 166 -0.07 20.89 -16.36
CA GLY A 166 -0.72 19.59 -16.58
C GLY A 166 0.20 18.36 -16.48
N TRP A 167 1.49 18.49 -16.81
CA TRP A 167 2.44 17.37 -16.77
C TRP A 167 2.76 16.90 -15.36
N TYR A 168 2.89 17.82 -14.41
CA TYR A 168 3.15 17.50 -13.00
C TYR A 168 1.94 16.77 -12.39
N THR A 169 0.72 17.23 -12.69
CA THR A 169 -0.52 16.55 -12.29
C THR A 169 -0.60 15.15 -12.87
N ALA A 170 -0.28 14.99 -14.16
CA ALA A 170 -0.30 13.68 -14.81
C ALA A 170 0.71 12.71 -14.15
N ALA A 171 1.90 13.19 -13.79
CA ALA A 171 2.90 12.39 -13.08
C ALA A 171 2.40 11.97 -11.69
N ILE A 172 1.78 12.86 -10.91
CA ILE A 172 1.20 12.50 -9.61
C ILE A 172 0.05 11.49 -9.77
N LEU A 173 -0.86 11.69 -10.71
CA LEU A 173 -1.96 10.75 -10.93
C LEU A 173 -1.45 9.37 -11.37
N LEU A 174 -0.42 9.33 -12.24
CA LEU A 174 0.25 8.08 -12.62
C LEU A 174 0.93 7.42 -11.41
N TRP A 175 1.55 8.21 -10.54
CA TRP A 175 2.15 7.73 -9.31
C TRP A 175 1.11 7.11 -8.36
N LEU A 176 -0.02 7.78 -8.14
CA LEU A 176 -1.15 7.28 -7.37
C LEU A 176 -1.73 5.99 -7.95
N PHE A 177 -1.91 5.95 -9.27
CA PHE A 177 -2.39 4.77 -9.98
C PHE A 177 -1.42 3.59 -9.82
N SER A 178 -0.12 3.85 -9.91
CA SER A 178 0.92 2.82 -9.76
C SER A 178 0.91 2.22 -8.35
N HIS A 179 0.73 3.04 -7.30
CA HIS A 179 0.59 2.56 -5.92
C HIS A 179 -0.67 1.73 -5.74
N GLY A 180 -1.80 2.20 -6.27
CA GLY A 180 -3.05 1.46 -6.20
C GLY A 180 -2.98 0.11 -6.92
N TYR A 181 -2.39 0.07 -8.12
CA TYR A 181 -2.17 -1.18 -8.85
C TYR A 181 -1.25 -2.14 -8.08
N ALA A 182 -0.16 -1.64 -7.51
CA ALA A 182 0.73 -2.42 -6.67
C ALA A 182 0.00 -2.98 -5.43
N ALA A 183 -0.87 -2.20 -4.80
CA ALA A 183 -1.69 -2.62 -3.67
C ALA A 183 -2.64 -3.77 -4.05
N VAL A 184 -3.34 -3.65 -5.18
CA VAL A 184 -4.22 -4.73 -5.67
C VAL A 184 -3.44 -6.01 -5.94
N LYS A 185 -2.26 -5.93 -6.57
CA LYS A 185 -1.42 -7.12 -6.82
C LYS A 185 -0.87 -7.73 -5.53
N LEU A 186 -0.45 -6.90 -4.59
CA LEU A 186 0.12 -7.37 -3.34
C LEU A 186 -0.95 -8.00 -2.44
N ILE A 187 -2.15 -7.42 -2.32
CA ILE A 187 -3.24 -8.04 -1.52
C ILE A 187 -3.71 -9.35 -2.15
N GLN A 188 -3.82 -9.44 -3.48
CA GLN A 188 -4.09 -10.70 -4.18
C GLN A 188 -3.04 -11.75 -3.79
N ASN A 189 -1.76 -11.40 -3.87
CA ASN A 189 -0.67 -12.31 -3.56
C ASN A 189 -0.68 -12.75 -2.09
N ILE A 190 -0.90 -11.83 -1.14
CA ILE A 190 -0.96 -12.12 0.29
C ILE A 190 -2.13 -13.06 0.60
N LEU A 191 -3.34 -12.76 0.12
CA LEU A 191 -4.52 -13.57 0.40
C LEU A 191 -4.47 -14.96 -0.26
N HIS A 192 -3.80 -15.10 -1.43
CA HIS A 192 -3.56 -16.40 -2.05
C HIS A 192 -2.46 -17.21 -1.35
N THR A 193 -1.41 -16.55 -0.85
CA THR A 193 -0.27 -17.22 -0.20
C THR A 193 -0.58 -17.61 1.25
N PHE A 194 -1.32 -16.76 1.96
CA PHE A 194 -1.64 -16.92 3.38
C PHE A 194 -3.15 -16.91 3.66
N PRO A 195 -3.91 -17.84 3.05
CA PRO A 195 -5.37 -17.88 3.16
C PRO A 195 -5.85 -17.95 4.62
N ALA A 196 -5.19 -18.75 5.45
CA ALA A 196 -5.62 -19.01 6.82
C ALA A 196 -5.11 -18.01 7.88
N CYS A 197 -4.17 -17.11 7.52
CA CYS A 197 -3.40 -16.35 8.52
C CYS A 197 -3.86 -14.90 8.74
N ALA A 198 -4.59 -14.30 7.80
CA ALA A 198 -5.00 -12.90 7.89
C ALA A 198 -6.46 -12.69 7.46
N SER A 199 -7.16 -11.77 8.14
CA SER A 199 -8.41 -11.22 7.63
C SER A 199 -8.16 -10.31 6.42
N ILE A 200 -9.20 -10.00 5.64
CA ILE A 200 -9.08 -9.11 4.47
C ILE A 200 -8.65 -7.72 4.91
N GLY A 201 -9.18 -7.23 6.02
CA GLY A 201 -8.82 -5.96 6.63
C GLY A 201 -7.37 -5.90 7.08
N GLU A 202 -6.87 -6.96 7.74
CA GLU A 202 -5.45 -7.08 8.12
C GLU A 202 -4.56 -7.13 6.89
N ALA A 203 -4.92 -7.94 5.89
CA ALA A 203 -4.18 -8.02 4.65
C ALA A 203 -4.15 -6.68 3.91
N LEU A 204 -5.27 -5.94 3.88
CA LEU A 204 -5.35 -4.59 3.32
C LEU A 204 -4.43 -3.63 4.06
N LEU A 205 -4.48 -3.64 5.40
CA LEU A 205 -3.63 -2.79 6.25
C LEU A 205 -2.14 -3.02 5.97
N VAL A 206 -1.72 -4.29 5.98
CA VAL A 206 -0.34 -4.70 5.69
C VAL A 206 0.06 -4.34 4.26
N THR A 207 -0.84 -4.58 3.29
CA THR A 207 -0.61 -4.28 1.89
C THR A 207 -0.36 -2.79 1.67
N VAL A 208 -1.27 -1.94 2.15
CA VAL A 208 -1.18 -0.49 1.95
C VAL A 208 0.06 0.05 2.67
N GLY A 209 0.34 -0.43 3.88
CA GLY A 209 1.56 -0.09 4.62
C GLY A 209 2.84 -0.44 3.85
N LEU A 210 2.94 -1.67 3.31
CA LEU A 210 4.09 -2.10 2.51
C LEU A 210 4.22 -1.31 1.20
N VAL A 211 3.11 -1.03 0.51
CA VAL A 211 3.13 -0.27 -0.75
C VAL A 211 3.63 1.15 -0.52
N ILE A 212 3.17 1.83 0.53
CA ILE A 212 3.65 3.17 0.89
C ILE A 212 5.12 3.11 1.29
N TYR A 213 5.48 2.12 2.11
CA TYR A 213 6.85 1.93 2.56
C TYR A 213 7.82 1.70 1.40
N PHE A 214 7.47 0.88 0.40
CA PHE A 214 8.30 0.70 -0.79
C PHE A 214 8.25 1.89 -1.74
N GLY A 215 7.08 2.51 -1.88
CA GLY A 215 6.86 3.70 -2.69
C GLY A 215 7.78 4.86 -2.33
N ASP A 216 8.00 5.07 -1.04
CA ASP A 216 8.89 6.11 -0.52
C ASP A 216 10.36 5.88 -0.96
N MET A 217 10.88 4.65 -0.88
CA MET A 217 12.23 4.35 -1.42
C MET A 217 12.31 4.51 -2.93
N LEU A 218 11.26 4.13 -3.65
CA LEU A 218 11.20 4.28 -5.10
C LEU A 218 11.19 5.76 -5.50
N ALA A 219 10.48 6.61 -4.76
CA ALA A 219 10.46 8.06 -4.97
C ALA A 219 11.86 8.66 -4.76
N CYS A 220 12.56 8.28 -3.69
CA CYS A 220 13.94 8.69 -3.44
C CYS A 220 14.88 8.28 -4.59
N THR A 221 14.74 7.04 -5.07
CA THR A 221 15.55 6.52 -6.18
C THR A 221 15.26 7.26 -7.48
N ALA A 222 13.98 7.47 -7.80
CA ALA A 222 13.55 8.13 -9.02
C ALA A 222 14.08 9.57 -9.09
N ALA A 223 13.93 10.33 -8.00
CA ALA A 223 14.44 11.69 -7.96
C ALA A 223 15.97 11.77 -8.01
N LYS A 224 16.68 10.84 -7.39
CA LYS A 224 18.14 10.77 -7.50
C LYS A 224 18.58 10.43 -8.93
N SER A 225 17.93 9.47 -9.58
CA SER A 225 18.20 9.11 -10.98
C SER A 225 17.92 10.27 -11.95
N HIS A 226 16.91 11.10 -11.65
CA HIS A 226 16.58 12.28 -12.44
C HIS A 226 17.57 13.43 -12.20
N GLY A 227 18.07 13.59 -10.97
CA GLY A 227 19.12 14.54 -10.61
C GLY A 227 20.47 14.24 -11.28
N TYR A 228 20.78 12.98 -11.58
CA TYR A 228 21.97 12.60 -12.36
C TYR A 228 21.86 12.96 -13.86
N PHE A 229 20.65 13.07 -14.41
CA PHE A 229 20.41 13.40 -15.82
C PHE A 229 20.12 14.89 -16.07
N THR A 230 19.77 15.67 -15.04
CA THR A 230 19.46 17.09 -15.21
C THR A 230 19.75 17.85 -13.92
N ALA A 231 20.74 18.75 -13.97
CA ALA A 231 20.99 19.76 -12.95
C ALA A 231 19.84 20.79 -12.97
N SER A 232 18.70 20.45 -12.37
CA SER A 232 17.61 21.40 -12.13
C SER A 232 16.93 21.14 -10.79
N LYS A 233 16.90 22.19 -9.97
CA LYS A 233 16.21 22.39 -8.69
C LYS A 233 14.67 22.21 -8.79
N LEU A 234 14.15 21.04 -9.20
CA LEU A 234 12.71 20.88 -9.41
C LEU A 234 12.04 19.72 -8.67
N VAL A 235 12.77 18.86 -7.95
CA VAL A 235 12.15 17.87 -7.08
C VAL A 235 13.02 17.72 -5.83
N THR A 236 12.82 18.59 -4.84
CA THR A 236 13.15 18.21 -3.46
C THR A 236 12.29 17.00 -3.15
N VAL A 237 12.94 15.85 -3.00
CA VAL A 237 12.25 14.62 -2.60
C VAL A 237 11.60 14.87 -1.26
N PRO A 238 10.29 14.65 -1.12
CA PRO A 238 9.53 15.37 -0.13
C PRO A 238 9.34 14.48 1.09
N TYR A 239 10.42 14.09 1.79
CA TYR A 239 10.33 13.45 3.11
C TYR A 239 11.55 13.77 3.97
N GLY A 240 11.64 15.05 4.36
CA GLY A 240 12.58 15.58 5.35
C GLY A 240 12.19 15.23 6.79
N ILE A 241 11.90 13.96 7.09
CA ILE A 241 12.04 13.48 8.48
C ILE A 241 13.47 12.95 8.56
N GLN A 242 14.25 13.46 9.51
CA GLN A 242 15.59 12.99 9.85
C GLN A 242 15.60 11.46 9.95
N ARG A 243 15.93 10.82 8.83
CA ARG A 243 15.64 9.42 8.58
C ARG A 243 16.72 8.64 9.30
N SER A 244 16.37 7.88 10.33
CA SER A 244 17.37 7.10 11.05
C SER A 244 17.96 6.08 10.09
N GLU A 245 19.29 5.98 10.05
CA GLU A 245 20.02 5.06 9.16
C GLU A 245 19.47 3.62 9.28
N VAL A 246 19.09 3.26 10.51
CA VAL A 246 18.44 1.99 10.87
C VAL A 246 17.10 1.80 10.13
N SER A 247 16.28 2.83 9.97
CA SER A 247 15.01 2.75 9.25
C SER A 247 15.23 2.41 7.76
N ILE A 248 16.25 2.99 7.13
CA ILE A 248 16.61 2.70 5.73
C ILE A 248 17.16 1.28 5.58
N ILE A 249 17.99 0.82 6.53
CA ILE A 249 18.49 -0.56 6.56
C ILE A 249 17.33 -1.56 6.64
N ILE A 250 16.41 -1.34 7.58
CA ILE A 250 15.21 -2.18 7.73
C ILE A 250 14.38 -2.13 6.45
N GLN A 251 14.24 -0.94 5.84
CA GLN A 251 13.48 -0.74 4.61
C GLN A 251 14.05 -1.57 3.48
N GLY A 252 15.35 -1.42 3.19
CA GLY A 252 16.07 -2.17 2.17
C GLY A 252 15.98 -3.69 2.40
N LEU A 253 16.17 -4.13 3.65
CA LEU A 253 16.11 -5.54 4.02
C LEU A 253 14.72 -6.15 3.76
N ILE A 254 13.65 -5.46 4.18
CA ILE A 254 12.27 -5.91 3.96
C ILE A 254 11.96 -5.97 2.46
N ILE A 255 12.39 -4.97 1.67
CA ILE A 255 12.19 -5.00 0.20
C ILE A 255 12.91 -6.23 -0.39
N GLY A 256 14.17 -6.43 -0.03
CA GLY A 256 14.99 -7.53 -0.54
C GLY A 256 14.40 -8.90 -0.21
N LEU A 257 13.96 -9.10 1.04
CA LEU A 257 13.32 -10.33 1.47
C LEU A 257 11.98 -10.57 0.78
N LEU A 258 11.20 -9.52 0.49
CA LEU A 258 9.90 -9.64 -0.16
C LEU A 258 10.02 -9.88 -1.67
N LEU A 259 11.04 -9.32 -2.33
CA LEU A 259 11.33 -9.56 -3.75
C LEU A 259 12.04 -10.90 -3.99
N PHE A 260 12.78 -11.40 -3.00
CA PHE A 260 13.57 -12.63 -3.13
C PHE A 260 12.76 -13.84 -3.62
N PRO A 261 11.56 -14.17 -3.10
CA PRO A 261 10.76 -15.28 -3.61
C PRO A 261 10.43 -15.17 -5.10
N MET A 262 10.19 -13.95 -5.60
CA MET A 262 9.93 -13.72 -7.03
C MET A 262 11.20 -13.94 -7.87
N LEU A 263 12.33 -13.39 -7.43
CA LEU A 263 13.62 -13.56 -8.09
C LEU A 263 14.05 -15.04 -8.08
N PHE A 264 13.88 -15.72 -6.96
CA PHE A 264 14.16 -17.14 -6.81
C PHE A 264 13.32 -17.99 -7.77
N LYS A 265 12.01 -17.69 -7.89
CA LYS A 265 11.13 -18.36 -8.85
C LYS A 265 11.61 -18.15 -10.29
N TYR A 266 12.03 -16.94 -10.64
CA TYR A 266 12.56 -16.64 -11.96
C TYR A 266 13.90 -17.36 -12.24
N VAL A 267 14.82 -17.37 -11.28
CA VAL A 267 16.10 -18.10 -11.35
C VAL A 267 15.85 -19.60 -11.53
N LEU A 268 14.90 -20.17 -10.79
CA LEU A 268 14.50 -21.57 -10.97
C LEU A 268 13.95 -21.85 -12.36
N GLN A 269 13.04 -21.01 -12.87
CA GLN A 269 12.49 -21.18 -14.22
C GLN A 269 13.57 -21.07 -15.30
N PHE A 270 14.51 -20.14 -15.15
CA PHE A 270 15.64 -19.99 -16.05
C PHE A 270 16.57 -21.19 -15.99
N LEU A 271 16.89 -21.66 -14.78
CA LEU A 271 17.75 -22.83 -14.57
C LEU A 271 17.10 -24.10 -15.13
N GLU A 272 15.79 -24.27 -14.96
CA GLU A 272 15.03 -25.37 -15.54
C GLU A 272 15.05 -25.33 -17.07
N ARG A 273 14.82 -24.14 -17.65
CA ARG A 273 14.88 -23.92 -19.11
C ARG A 273 16.28 -24.14 -19.68
N ALA A 274 17.32 -23.74 -18.95
CA ALA A 274 18.72 -23.97 -19.33
C ALA A 274 19.12 -25.45 -19.16
N SER A 275 18.49 -26.18 -18.23
CA SER A 275 18.83 -27.57 -17.91
C SER A 275 18.13 -28.62 -18.77
N LEU A 276 17.65 -28.29 -19.98
CA LEU A 276 16.88 -29.16 -20.88
C LEU A 276 17.58 -30.47 -21.32
N ALA A 277 18.78 -30.78 -20.80
CA ALA A 277 19.64 -31.86 -21.27
C ALA A 277 20.16 -32.82 -20.18
N SER A 278 19.69 -32.78 -18.93
CA SER A 278 20.24 -33.67 -17.88
C SER A 278 19.15 -34.42 -17.12
N SER A 279 18.97 -35.69 -17.49
CA SER A 279 18.28 -36.69 -16.67
C SER A 279 19.14 -36.94 -15.41
N ARG A 280 18.80 -36.28 -14.31
CA ARG A 280 19.51 -36.48 -13.03
C ARG A 280 18.54 -36.76 -11.90
N ASP A 281 18.99 -37.65 -11.02
CA ASP A 281 18.26 -38.21 -9.90
C ASP A 281 17.59 -37.15 -9.01
N THR A 282 16.43 -37.53 -8.49
CA THR A 282 15.55 -36.68 -7.68
C THR A 282 16.23 -36.11 -6.44
N VAL A 283 17.15 -36.84 -5.81
CA VAL A 283 17.87 -36.43 -4.59
C VAL A 283 18.85 -35.27 -4.86
N ASP A 284 19.64 -35.36 -5.93
CA ASP A 284 20.58 -34.30 -6.33
C ASP A 284 19.86 -32.99 -6.69
N ASN A 285 18.65 -33.10 -7.23
CA ASN A 285 17.85 -31.93 -7.60
C ASN A 285 17.37 -31.14 -6.37
N HIS A 286 17.04 -31.81 -5.26
CA HIS A 286 16.66 -31.14 -4.01
C HIS A 286 17.83 -30.39 -3.38
N MET A 287 19.01 -31.02 -3.30
CA MET A 287 20.20 -30.39 -2.75
C MET A 287 20.64 -29.19 -3.59
N ARG A 288 20.60 -29.32 -4.93
CA ARG A 288 20.86 -28.21 -5.86
C ARG A 288 19.89 -27.04 -5.66
N ARG A 289 18.58 -27.30 -5.54
CA ARG A 289 17.56 -26.26 -5.32
C ARG A 289 17.78 -25.51 -3.99
N SER A 290 18.12 -26.23 -2.93
CA SER A 290 18.44 -25.63 -1.62
C SER A 290 19.73 -24.79 -1.69
N CYS A 291 20.79 -25.28 -2.34
CA CYS A 291 22.01 -24.49 -2.54
C CYS A 291 21.74 -23.21 -3.35
N VAL A 292 20.99 -23.30 -4.45
CA VAL A 292 20.61 -22.13 -5.26
C VAL A 292 19.77 -21.15 -4.45
N PHE A 293 18.88 -21.64 -3.59
CA PHE A 293 18.10 -20.81 -2.68
C PHE A 293 19.01 -20.02 -1.72
N TYR A 294 19.92 -20.70 -1.00
CA TYR A 294 20.80 -20.04 -0.04
C TYR A 294 21.78 -19.07 -0.70
N ILE A 295 22.35 -19.44 -1.86
CA ILE A 295 23.24 -18.57 -2.62
C ILE A 295 22.46 -17.34 -3.12
N SER A 296 21.27 -17.53 -3.70
CA SER A 296 20.46 -16.42 -4.17
C SER A 296 20.01 -15.51 -3.02
N LEU A 297 19.70 -16.07 -1.85
CA LEU A 297 19.34 -15.32 -0.66
C LEU A 297 20.54 -14.50 -0.17
N ALA A 298 21.71 -15.11 -0.07
CA ALA A 298 22.95 -14.44 0.30
C ALA A 298 23.31 -13.33 -0.68
N CYS A 299 23.18 -13.55 -1.99
CA CYS A 299 23.40 -12.53 -3.01
C CYS A 299 22.44 -11.34 -2.85
N VAL A 300 21.16 -11.59 -2.57
CA VAL A 300 20.18 -10.51 -2.34
C VAL A 300 20.55 -9.72 -1.08
N LEU A 301 20.85 -10.40 0.03
CA LEU A 301 21.12 -9.75 1.32
C LEU A 301 22.48 -9.04 1.39
N ILE A 302 23.52 -9.60 0.77
CA ILE A 302 24.89 -9.09 0.88
C ILE A 302 25.23 -8.13 -0.26
N ILE A 303 24.65 -8.32 -1.44
CA ILE A 303 25.01 -7.55 -2.64
C ILE A 303 23.87 -6.63 -3.03
N ALA A 304 22.70 -7.19 -3.39
CA ALA A 304 21.64 -6.39 -4.01
C ALA A 304 21.06 -5.32 -3.07
N VAL A 305 20.73 -5.69 -1.83
CA VAL A 305 20.17 -4.76 -0.84
C VAL A 305 21.17 -3.65 -0.48
N PRO A 306 22.43 -3.95 -0.11
CA PRO A 306 23.41 -2.90 0.18
C PRO A 306 23.75 -2.02 -1.02
N SER A 307 23.89 -2.58 -2.22
CA SER A 307 24.15 -1.79 -3.44
C SER A 307 22.98 -0.85 -3.77
N TRP A 308 21.74 -1.31 -3.59
CA TRP A 308 20.56 -0.46 -3.73
C TRP A 308 20.53 0.66 -2.70
N MET A 309 20.79 0.36 -1.43
CA MET A 309 20.81 1.38 -0.36
C MET A 309 21.92 2.41 -0.57
N GLN A 310 23.09 1.99 -1.04
CA GLN A 310 24.18 2.89 -1.41
C GLN A 310 23.75 3.84 -2.54
N LEU A 311 23.04 3.30 -3.55
CA LEU A 311 22.50 4.10 -4.64
C LEU A 311 21.48 5.13 -4.14
N VAL A 312 20.61 4.79 -3.18
CA VAL A 312 19.56 5.70 -2.70
C VAL A 312 20.10 6.81 -1.79
N GLN A 313 21.07 6.53 -0.90
CA GLN A 313 21.47 7.50 0.13
C GLN A 313 22.95 7.90 0.18
N ASP A 314 23.77 7.54 -0.81
CA ASP A 314 25.22 7.87 -0.82
C ASP A 314 25.92 7.40 0.47
N PHE A 315 25.44 6.32 1.10
CA PHE A 315 26.10 5.75 2.27
C PHE A 315 27.53 5.33 1.89
N HIS A 316 28.52 5.99 2.48
CA HIS A 316 29.92 5.59 2.48
C HIS A 316 30.19 4.45 3.48
N VAL A 317 29.28 3.48 3.58
CA VAL A 317 29.43 2.34 4.49
C VAL A 317 29.70 1.10 3.65
N HIS A 318 30.88 0.52 3.83
CA HIS A 318 31.28 -0.72 3.15
C HIS A 318 30.25 -1.83 3.41
N PRO A 319 29.96 -2.72 2.42
CA PRO A 319 28.96 -3.80 2.52
C PRO A 319 29.09 -4.70 3.76
N ILE A 320 30.26 -4.73 4.36
CA ILE A 320 30.63 -5.57 5.51
C ILE A 320 30.19 -4.93 6.85
N LEU A 321 30.14 -3.60 6.97
CA LEU A 321 29.81 -2.91 8.24
C LEU A 321 28.33 -3.05 8.62
N CYS A 322 27.45 -3.22 7.64
CA CYS A 322 26.01 -3.38 7.86
C CYS A 322 25.69 -4.64 8.68
N TYR A 323 26.48 -5.71 8.51
CA TYR A 323 26.38 -6.93 9.32
C TYR A 323 26.93 -6.75 10.75
N GLN A 324 27.94 -5.91 10.94
CA GLN A 324 28.47 -5.59 12.28
C GLN A 324 27.47 -4.79 13.12
N ILE A 325 26.68 -3.92 12.51
CA ILE A 325 25.62 -3.17 13.19
C ILE A 325 24.43 -4.11 13.54
N LEU A 326 24.10 -5.07 12.66
CA LEU A 326 23.08 -6.08 12.93
C LEU A 326 23.50 -7.10 14.02
N GLN A 327 24.80 -7.25 14.29
CA GLN A 327 25.33 -8.07 15.39
C GLN A 327 25.33 -7.38 16.76
N HIS A 328 25.18 -6.05 16.79
CA HIS A 328 25.18 -5.25 18.02
C HIS A 328 23.79 -4.70 18.39
N LEU A 329 22.75 -5.13 17.68
CA LEU A 329 21.34 -4.88 17.96
C LEU A 329 20.68 -6.18 18.46
#